data_AF-A0A4U0HK43-F1
#
_entry.id   AF-A0A4U0HK43-F1
#
_cell.length_a   1.000
_cell.length_b   1.000
_cell.length_c   1.000
_cell.angle_alpha   90.00
_cell.angle_beta   90.00
_cell.angle_gamma   90.00
#
_symmetry.space_group_name_H-M   'P 1'
#
loop_
_entity.id
_entity.type
_entity.pdbx_description
1 polymer ?
#
loop_
_entity_poly.entity_id
_entity_poly.type
_entity_poly.pdbx_seq_one_letter_code
_entity_poly.pdbx_strand_id
1 'polypeptide(L)'
;MIIRYFGAAQAAAGVEEETLELPDGTTLEALLQVIVARHTPESADRAESQERVLATAASGSGASARAGAAPSSAPAARHSSAPSMESVLARSSFLRNEVAWKDRQAPLQATDVIDILPPFAGG
;
A
#
# COMPACT_ATOMS: atom_id res chain seq x y z
N MET A 1 -11.08 -11.73 14.23
CA MET A 1 -10.24 -10.58 14.63
C MET A 1 -10.44 -9.45 13.65
N ILE A 2 -10.29 -8.20 14.08
CA ILE A 2 -10.53 -7.01 13.25
C ILE A 2 -9.18 -6.44 12.81
N ILE A 3 -9.04 -6.15 11.52
CA ILE A 3 -7.84 -5.53 10.94
C ILE A 3 -8.21 -4.15 10.41
N ARG A 4 -7.52 -3.12 10.87
CA ARG A 4 -7.70 -1.73 10.44
C ARG A 4 -6.49 -1.26 9.65
N TYR A 5 -6.72 -0.80 8.44
CA TYR A 5 -5.70 -0.33 7.51
C TYR A 5 -5.68 1.19 7.46
N PHE A 6 -4.47 1.77 7.49
CA PHE A 6 -4.29 3.21 7.39
C PHE A 6 -3.35 3.57 6.24
N GLY A 7 -3.53 4.76 5.66
CA GLY A 7 -2.61 5.32 4.66
C GLY A 7 -2.35 4.41 3.46
N ALA A 8 -1.08 4.08 3.20
CA ALA A 8 -0.70 3.20 2.09
C ALA A 8 -1.25 1.77 2.21
N ALA A 9 -1.51 1.28 3.43
CA ALA A 9 -2.08 -0.06 3.64
C ALA A 9 -3.55 -0.08 3.26
N GLN A 10 -4.29 0.98 3.59
CA GLN A 10 -5.68 1.16 3.15
C GLN A 10 -5.77 1.26 1.64
N ALA A 11 -4.87 2.03 1.01
CA ALA A 11 -4.81 2.15 -0.44
C ALA A 11 -4.50 0.81 -1.14
N ALA A 12 -3.67 -0.05 -0.53
CA ALA A 12 -3.35 -1.38 -1.04
C ALA A 12 -4.48 -2.40 -0.80
N ALA A 13 -5.14 -2.35 0.36
CA ALA A 13 -6.22 -3.26 0.72
C ALA A 13 -7.56 -2.90 0.07
N GLY A 14 -7.74 -1.63 -0.33
CA GLY A 14 -8.99 -1.10 -0.87
C GLY A 14 -10.12 -0.95 0.17
N VAL A 15 -9.86 -1.32 1.42
CA VAL A 15 -10.79 -1.24 2.55
C VAL A 15 -10.09 -0.64 3.77
N GLU A 16 -10.87 0.05 4.60
CA GLU A 16 -10.38 0.62 5.87
C GLU A 16 -10.32 -0.41 6.99
N GLU A 17 -11.28 -1.34 6.98
CA GLU A 17 -11.42 -2.35 8.01
C GLU A 17 -11.90 -3.65 7.37
N GLU A 18 -11.36 -4.77 7.83
CA GLU A 18 -11.90 -6.09 7.50
C GLU A 18 -11.87 -7.03 8.71
N THR A 19 -12.72 -8.06 8.66
CA THR A 19 -12.73 -9.12 9.67
C THR A 19 -12.08 -10.38 9.12
N LEU A 20 -11.13 -10.93 9.89
CA LEU A 20 -10.48 -12.20 9.61
C LEU A 20 -10.91 -13.26 10.62
N GLU A 21 -11.40 -14.38 10.12
CA GLU A 21 -11.66 -15.59 10.90
C GLU A 21 -10.39 -16.44 10.92
N LEU A 22 -9.60 -16.29 11.97
CA LEU A 22 -8.37 -17.05 12.21
C LEU A 22 -8.47 -17.74 13.57
N PRO A 23 -7.91 -18.95 13.71
CA PRO A 23 -7.94 -19.67 14.98
C PRO A 23 -7.17 -18.92 16.07
N ASP A 24 -7.59 -19.10 17.32
CA ASP A 24 -6.83 -18.60 18.47
C ASP A 24 -5.42 -19.20 18.49
N GLY A 25 -4.44 -18.40 18.86
CA GLY A 25 -3.03 -18.78 18.81
C GLY A 25 -2.34 -18.50 17.48
N THR A 26 -3.03 -17.92 16.49
CA THR A 26 -2.42 -17.47 15.24
C THR A 26 -1.34 -16.42 15.52
N THR A 27 -0.18 -16.51 14.89
CA THR A 27 0.90 -15.53 15.05
C THR A 27 0.68 -14.32 14.15
N LEU A 28 1.32 -13.17 14.47
CA LEU A 28 1.28 -12.00 13.58
C LEU A 28 1.84 -12.34 12.19
N GLU A 29 2.89 -13.18 12.13
CA GLU A 29 3.46 -13.59 10.85
C GLU A 29 2.47 -14.38 9.98
N ALA A 30 1.74 -15.34 10.57
CA ALA A 30 0.70 -16.07 9.87
C ALA A 30 -0.45 -15.15 9.42
N LEU A 31 -0.85 -14.20 10.27
CA LEU A 31 -1.82 -13.16 9.93
C LEU A 31 -1.36 -12.33 8.71
N LEU A 32 -0.11 -11.85 8.70
CA LEU A 32 0.44 -11.07 7.59
C LEU A 32 0.45 -11.88 6.29
N GLN A 33 0.79 -13.16 6.34
CA GLN A 33 0.72 -14.05 5.17
C GLN A 33 -0.71 -14.17 4.63
N VAL A 34 -1.72 -14.29 5.50
CA VAL A 34 -3.12 -14.33 5.09
C VAL A 34 -3.55 -13.02 4.44
N ILE A 35 -3.16 -11.88 5.02
CA ILE A 35 -3.43 -10.55 4.46
C ILE A 35 -2.79 -10.41 3.06
N VAL A 36 -1.52 -10.79 2.93
CA VAL A 36 -0.83 -10.76 1.63
C VAL A 36 -1.51 -11.70 0.65
N ALA A 37 -1.84 -12.93 1.00
CA ALA A 37 -2.49 -13.87 0.08
C ALA A 37 -3.88 -13.38 -0.38
N ARG A 38 -4.59 -12.64 0.48
CA ARG A 38 -5.92 -12.08 0.19
C ARG A 38 -5.88 -10.82 -0.69
N HIS A 39 -4.90 -9.95 -0.44
CA HIS A 39 -4.71 -8.65 -1.10
C HIS A 39 -3.55 -8.64 -2.09
N THR A 40 -2.96 -9.80 -2.36
CA THR A 40 -2.20 -10.09 -3.57
C THR A 40 -3.20 -10.68 -4.51
N PRO A 41 -3.95 -9.85 -5.23
CA PRO A 41 -4.59 -10.40 -6.39
C PRO A 41 -3.47 -10.79 -7.37
N GLU A 42 -3.73 -11.73 -8.25
CA GLU A 42 -3.06 -11.76 -9.56
C GLU A 42 -3.19 -10.38 -10.29
N SER A 43 -3.96 -9.43 -9.75
CA SER A 43 -4.24 -8.07 -10.22
C SER A 43 -3.12 -7.04 -9.95
N ALA A 44 -1.98 -7.21 -10.60
CA ALA A 44 -1.40 -6.08 -11.33
C ALA A 44 -2.24 -5.70 -12.57
N ASP A 45 -3.18 -6.57 -12.97
CA ASP A 45 -4.04 -6.42 -14.15
C ASP A 45 -5.06 -5.27 -14.05
N ARG A 46 -5.40 -4.79 -12.84
CA ARG A 46 -6.44 -3.78 -12.59
C ARG A 46 -5.90 -2.44 -12.07
N ALA A 47 -4.81 -1.96 -12.67
CA ALA A 47 -4.55 -0.52 -12.78
C ALA A 47 -5.46 0.15 -13.84
N GLU A 48 -6.50 -0.55 -14.31
CA GLU A 48 -7.44 -0.16 -15.37
C GLU A 48 -8.31 1.07 -15.05
N SER A 49 -8.28 1.62 -13.83
CA SER A 49 -8.92 2.92 -13.52
C SER A 49 -8.01 4.15 -13.72
N GLN A 50 -6.87 3.97 -14.40
CA GLN A 50 -6.21 5.06 -15.15
C GLN A 50 -7.13 5.61 -16.26
N GLU A 51 -8.20 4.90 -16.57
CA GLU A 51 -9.31 5.25 -17.46
C GLU A 51 -10.33 6.17 -16.76
N ARG A 52 -10.03 7.47 -16.63
CA ARG A 52 -11.06 8.53 -16.78
C ARG A 52 -10.61 9.99 -16.90
N VAL A 53 -9.31 10.31 -17.03
CA VAL A 53 -8.89 11.74 -17.12
C VAL A 53 -7.83 12.07 -18.19
N LEU A 54 -7.45 11.14 -19.09
CA LEU A 54 -6.69 11.51 -20.31
C LEU A 54 -7.60 12.12 -21.41
N ALA A 55 -8.76 12.64 -21.02
CA ALA A 55 -9.73 13.28 -21.90
C ALA A 55 -9.82 14.79 -21.62
N THR A 56 -8.71 15.53 -21.74
CA THR A 56 -8.72 16.91 -22.28
C THR A 56 -7.29 17.43 -22.52
N ALA A 57 -7.09 18.09 -23.68
CA ALA A 57 -5.93 18.90 -24.07
C ALA A 57 -4.67 18.20 -24.63
N ALA A 58 -4.84 17.49 -25.76
CA ALA A 58 -3.85 17.53 -26.83
C ALA A 58 -4.36 18.49 -27.93
N SER A 59 -3.90 19.74 -27.94
CA SER A 59 -3.85 20.61 -29.13
C SER A 59 -3.11 21.91 -28.80
N GLY A 60 -1.95 22.11 -29.42
CA GLY A 60 -1.17 23.33 -29.28
C GLY A 60 0.24 23.22 -29.86
N SER A 61 0.33 22.89 -31.15
CA SER A 61 1.56 22.98 -31.93
C SER A 61 1.97 24.44 -32.13
N GLY A 62 3.23 24.79 -31.83
CA GLY A 62 3.79 26.09 -32.20
C GLY A 62 5.24 26.34 -31.77
N ALA A 63 6.16 26.25 -32.74
CA ALA A 63 7.38 27.07 -32.89
C ALA A 63 8.65 26.77 -32.05
N SER A 64 9.57 26.05 -32.71
CA SER A 64 11.00 26.34 -32.95
C SER A 64 11.72 27.39 -32.07
N ALA A 65 12.67 26.93 -31.25
CA ALA A 65 13.92 27.65 -30.95
C ALA A 65 15.06 26.67 -30.63
N ARG A 66 16.15 26.74 -31.40
CA ARG A 66 17.46 26.14 -31.04
C ARG A 66 18.13 27.01 -29.98
N ALA A 67 18.50 26.43 -28.83
CA ALA A 67 19.69 26.79 -28.04
C ALA A 67 19.80 25.91 -26.79
N GLY A 68 21.02 25.47 -26.46
CA GLY A 68 21.40 25.10 -25.09
C GLY A 68 21.33 23.60 -24.76
N ALA A 69 22.46 22.92 -24.89
CA ALA A 69 22.70 21.65 -24.24
C ALA A 69 22.84 21.86 -22.71
N ALA A 70 21.90 21.28 -21.95
CA ALA A 70 22.13 20.45 -20.76
C ALA A 70 20.82 20.40 -19.94
N PRO A 71 20.04 19.30 -19.96
CA PRO A 71 19.06 19.09 -18.92
C PRO A 71 19.79 18.69 -17.63
N SER A 72 19.81 19.61 -16.67
CA SER A 72 19.80 19.24 -15.25
C SER A 72 18.58 18.37 -15.00
N SER A 73 18.76 17.06 -14.80
CA SER A 73 17.93 16.23 -13.91
C SER A 73 18.46 14.79 -13.92
N ALA A 74 19.03 14.39 -12.78
CA ALA A 74 19.15 13.01 -12.37
C ALA A 74 17.75 12.35 -12.31
N PRO A 75 17.66 11.01 -12.31
CA PRO A 75 16.61 10.29 -12.99
C PRO A 75 15.23 10.55 -12.37
N ALA A 76 14.27 10.92 -13.22
CA ALA A 76 12.88 10.66 -12.92
C ALA A 76 12.76 9.16 -12.66
N ALA A 77 12.58 8.79 -11.39
CA ALA A 77 12.16 7.45 -11.01
C ALA A 77 10.82 7.20 -11.70
N ARG A 78 10.89 6.63 -12.90
CA ARG A 78 9.75 5.96 -13.50
C ARG A 78 9.45 4.76 -12.61
N HIS A 79 8.15 4.62 -12.32
CA HIS A 79 7.46 3.63 -11.47
C HIS A 79 7.25 4.04 -10.02
N SER A 80 6.40 5.05 -9.77
CA SER A 80 5.50 4.94 -8.60
C SER A 80 4.31 4.06 -8.99
N SER A 81 4.58 2.79 -9.30
CA SER A 81 3.59 1.75 -9.09
C SER A 81 3.29 1.74 -7.60
N ALA A 82 2.01 1.76 -7.22
CA ALA A 82 1.63 1.67 -5.82
C ALA A 82 2.41 0.51 -5.16
N PRO A 83 2.96 0.71 -3.94
CA PRO A 83 3.70 -0.36 -3.28
C PRO A 83 2.81 -1.59 -3.12
N SER A 84 3.36 -2.77 -3.43
CA SER A 84 2.64 -4.03 -3.20
C SER A 84 2.26 -4.16 -1.73
N MET A 85 1.18 -4.88 -1.43
CA MET A 85 0.73 -5.09 -0.05
C MET A 85 1.86 -5.62 0.84
N GLU A 86 2.66 -6.56 0.32
CA GLU A 86 3.85 -7.09 0.98
C GLU A 86 4.86 -5.98 1.35
N SER A 87 5.17 -5.07 0.42
CA SER A 87 6.11 -3.97 0.64
C SER A 87 5.60 -2.98 1.69
N VAL A 88 4.28 -2.72 1.70
CA VAL A 88 3.65 -1.85 2.69
C VAL A 88 3.75 -2.48 4.07
N LEU A 89 3.36 -3.74 4.22
CA LEU A 89 3.39 -4.46 5.49
C LEU A 89 4.82 -4.58 6.06
N ALA A 90 5.82 -4.81 5.20
CA ALA A 90 7.22 -4.91 5.62
C ALA A 90 7.74 -3.64 6.31
N ARG A 91 7.19 -2.47 5.95
CA ARG A 91 7.59 -1.17 6.50
C ARG A 91 6.65 -0.66 7.59
N SER A 92 5.50 -1.31 7.77
CA SER A 92 4.44 -0.88 8.68
C SER A 92 4.76 -1.20 10.14
N SER A 93 4.24 -0.37 11.03
CA SER A 93 4.14 -0.65 12.46
C SER A 93 2.77 -1.24 12.77
N PHE A 94 2.71 -2.13 13.76
CA PHE A 94 1.49 -2.83 14.14
C PHE A 94 1.09 -2.44 15.56
N LEU A 95 -0.19 -2.13 15.75
CA LEU A 95 -0.77 -2.01 17.08
C LEU A 95 -1.68 -3.21 17.33
N ARG A 96 -1.61 -3.81 18.52
CA ARG A 96 -2.57 -4.79 19.01
C ARG A 96 -3.40 -4.12 20.09
N ASN A 97 -4.70 -3.99 19.86
CA ASN A 97 -5.63 -3.26 20.73
C ASN A 97 -5.08 -1.87 21.08
N GLU A 98 -4.67 -1.12 20.05
CA GLU A 98 -4.09 0.24 20.15
C GLU A 98 -2.69 0.32 20.82
N VAL A 99 -2.11 -0.80 21.24
CA VAL A 99 -0.77 -0.85 21.85
C VAL A 99 0.29 -1.28 20.84
N ALA A 100 1.38 -0.52 20.75
CA ALA A 100 2.49 -0.84 19.85
C ALA A 100 3.06 -2.22 20.11
N TRP A 101 3.08 -3.04 19.07
CA TRP A 101 3.37 -4.47 19.17
C TRP A 101 4.48 -4.85 18.20
N LYS A 102 5.55 -5.47 18.75
CA LYS A 102 6.77 -5.84 17.99
C LYS A 102 7.03 -7.33 17.95
N ASP A 103 6.44 -8.09 18.89
CA ASP A 103 6.61 -9.53 18.96
C ASP A 103 5.72 -10.22 17.93
N ARG A 104 6.32 -10.74 16.86
CA ARG A 104 5.59 -11.37 15.76
C ARG A 104 5.17 -12.81 16.04
N GLN A 105 5.74 -13.44 17.06
CA GLN A 105 5.49 -14.85 17.41
C GLN A 105 4.48 -14.97 18.56
N ALA A 106 4.18 -13.86 19.25
CA ALA A 106 3.16 -13.85 20.28
C ALA A 106 1.77 -14.22 19.70
N PRO A 107 1.00 -15.08 20.40
CA PRO A 107 -0.29 -15.56 19.92
C PRO A 107 -1.35 -14.44 19.91
N LEU A 108 -2.11 -14.40 18.82
CA LEU A 108 -3.30 -13.58 18.65
C LEU A 108 -4.57 -14.34 19.05
N GLN A 109 -5.56 -13.60 19.49
CA GLN A 109 -6.91 -14.07 19.76
C GLN A 109 -7.85 -13.61 18.65
N ALA A 110 -8.92 -14.37 18.44
CA ALA A 110 -9.95 -14.02 17.47
C ALA A 110 -10.66 -12.69 17.79
N THR A 111 -10.57 -12.19 19.02
CA THR A 111 -11.13 -10.91 19.46
C THR A 111 -10.17 -9.73 19.37
N ASP A 112 -8.90 -9.95 19.00
CA ASP A 112 -7.93 -8.86 18.90
C ASP A 112 -8.29 -7.89 17.75
N VAL A 113 -7.90 -6.63 17.95
CA VAL A 113 -7.92 -5.59 16.92
C VAL A 113 -6.48 -5.24 16.53
N ILE A 114 -6.18 -5.27 15.24
CA ILE A 114 -4.83 -5.02 14.71
C ILE A 114 -4.84 -3.79 13.82
N ASP A 115 -4.06 -2.79 14.17
CA ASP A 115 -3.92 -1.56 13.39
C ASP A 115 -2.62 -1.61 12.59
N ILE A 116 -2.72 -1.38 11.29
CA ILE A 116 -1.58 -1.40 10.36
C ILE A 116 -1.25 0.04 9.98
N LEU A 117 -0.13 0.51 10.50
CA LEU A 117 0.34 1.88 10.36
C LEU A 117 1.58 1.90 9.45
N PRO A 118 1.43 2.04 8.13
CA PRO A 118 2.58 2.30 7.27
C PRO A 118 3.26 3.60 7.69
N PRO A 119 4.57 3.73 7.43
CA PRO A 119 5.26 4.97 7.72
C PRO A 119 4.59 6.06 6.90
N PHE A 120 4.14 7.11 7.58
CA PHE A 120 3.64 8.30 6.89
C PHE A 120 4.75 8.77 5.95
N ALA A 121 4.45 8.83 4.65
CA ALA A 121 5.23 9.61 3.71
C ALA A 121 5.00 11.08 4.08
N GLY A 122 5.66 11.54 5.15
CA GLY A 122 5.59 12.91 5.61
C GLY A 122 6.21 13.83 4.55
N GLY A 123 5.38 14.75 4.05
CA GLY A 123 5.78 15.99 3.39
C GLY A 123 5.27 17.15 4.21
#